data_AF-A0A5D2QQC1-F1
#
_entry.id   AF-A0A5D2QQC1-F1
#
_cell.length_a   1.000
_cell.length_b   1.000
_cell.length_c   1.000
_cell.angle_alpha   90.00
_cell.angle_beta   90.00
_cell.angle_gamma   90.00
#
_symmetry.space_group_name_H-M   'P 1'
#
loop_
_entity.id
_entity.type
_entity.pdbx_description
1 polymer ?
#
loop_
_entity_poly.entity_id
_entity_poly.type
_entity_poly.pdbx_seq_one_letter_code
_entity_poly.pdbx_strand_id
1 'polypeptide(L)'
;MLRKLLFRQAPRAHRFLSTQSTLPLLSKCSVFSYCSSSRPEIPPSNSIEHLEDQPTNTITIDRSGLYSAPEHSHEPSTDSELVKHLKGIIKFRGGPISVAEYMEEVLTNPKAGFYINRDIFGAEGDFITSPEVSQMFGEMVGVWAMCLWEQMGQPKRVNLVELGPGRGTLMADLLRGASKFKNFTESLHIHMVECSPALQKLQHQSLKCMDEENTSEGVDKRSLSTLAGTPVSWHATLEQVPFGLPTIIIAHEFYDALPVHQFQRGSRGWCEKMIDVTEDSSFRFVLSPQPTPATLYLMKRFKWAVPKEVEKLNQIEVCPKAMDLTSTLAKRIGVDRGGALIIDYGLNGVVSDSLQAIRKHKFVNILDNPGSADLSAYVDFASIKHSAEEASDDVSVHGPITQSQFLGSLGINFRVEALLQNCTDEQAEALRTGYWRLVGDGEAPFWEGPEEQVPIGMGIRYMAMAIVNKKQGIPIPFQ
;
A
#
# COMPACT_ATOMS: atom_id res chain seq x y z
N MET A 1 -12.86 1.37 -37.28
CA MET A 1 -13.23 -0.07 -37.42
C MET A 1 -13.46 -0.69 -36.03
N LEU A 2 -14.28 -0.05 -35.18
CA LEU A 2 -14.35 -0.31 -33.72
C LEU A 2 -15.80 -0.30 -33.21
N ARG A 3 -16.70 -1.00 -33.90
CA ARG A 3 -18.16 -0.92 -33.65
C ARG A 3 -18.88 -2.25 -33.48
N LYS A 4 -18.17 -3.36 -33.27
CA LYS A 4 -18.78 -4.70 -33.25
C LYS A 4 -18.10 -5.64 -32.25
N LEU A 5 -18.28 -5.40 -30.94
CA LEU A 5 -18.00 -6.40 -29.89
C LEU A 5 -18.77 -6.03 -28.61
N LEU A 6 -20.09 -5.93 -28.72
CA LEU A 6 -21.00 -5.89 -27.59
C LEU A 6 -22.20 -6.75 -27.97
N PHE A 7 -22.43 -7.84 -27.22
CA PHE A 7 -23.69 -8.57 -27.01
C PHE A 7 -23.45 -10.07 -26.82
N ARG A 8 -23.49 -10.53 -25.56
CA ARG A 8 -24.10 -11.81 -25.08
C ARG A 8 -23.87 -11.91 -23.56
N GLN A 9 -24.87 -11.55 -22.76
CA GLN A 9 -25.97 -12.37 -22.20
C GLN A 9 -25.58 -13.12 -20.90
N ALA A 10 -26.24 -12.71 -19.81
CA ALA A 10 -26.32 -13.39 -18.51
C ALA A 10 -27.65 -14.17 -18.36
N PRO A 11 -27.74 -15.12 -17.41
CA PRO A 11 -29.04 -15.43 -16.79
C PRO A 11 -29.06 -15.50 -15.25
N ARG A 12 -30.05 -14.79 -14.70
CA ARG A 12 -30.97 -15.01 -13.57
C ARG A 12 -30.70 -16.08 -12.47
N ALA A 13 -30.55 -15.55 -11.24
CA ALA A 13 -31.40 -15.69 -10.04
C ALA A 13 -32.01 -17.04 -9.60
N HIS A 14 -31.81 -17.37 -8.31
CA HIS A 14 -32.78 -18.08 -7.46
C HIS A 14 -32.83 -17.49 -6.04
N ARG A 15 -34.06 -17.29 -5.53
CA ARG A 15 -34.44 -16.90 -4.17
C ARG A 15 -34.51 -18.12 -3.26
N PHE A 16 -34.19 -17.97 -1.97
CA PHE A 16 -34.91 -18.63 -0.87
C PHE A 16 -34.98 -17.73 0.37
N LEU A 17 -36.11 -17.84 1.08
CA LEU A 17 -36.60 -17.05 2.21
C LEU A 17 -36.37 -17.77 3.55
N SER A 18 -36.63 -17.02 4.63
CA SER A 18 -36.97 -17.44 6.01
C SER A 18 -35.81 -17.48 7.01
N THR A 19 -35.89 -17.09 8.29
CA THR A 19 -36.72 -16.19 9.14
C THR A 19 -36.15 -16.27 10.57
N GLN A 20 -36.27 -15.19 11.34
CA GLN A 20 -36.42 -15.13 12.83
C GLN A 20 -35.22 -15.55 13.72
N SER A 21 -34.53 -14.64 14.42
CA SER A 21 -34.86 -13.91 15.68
C SER A 21 -34.46 -14.68 16.96
N THR A 22 -33.55 -14.10 17.77
CA THR A 22 -33.77 -13.63 19.16
C THR A 22 -32.45 -13.47 19.94
N LEU A 23 -32.26 -12.29 20.56
CA LEU A 23 -31.34 -11.97 21.66
C LEU A 23 -31.83 -12.58 23.00
N PRO A 24 -31.00 -12.64 24.06
CA PRO A 24 -30.99 -11.56 25.06
C PRO A 24 -29.63 -11.20 25.72
N LEU A 25 -29.49 -9.89 26.00
CA LEU A 25 -29.05 -9.18 27.22
C LEU A 25 -27.84 -9.60 28.09
N LEU A 26 -26.94 -8.61 28.24
CA LEU A 26 -26.43 -7.95 29.48
C LEU A 26 -25.79 -8.75 30.64
N SER A 27 -24.53 -8.42 30.97
CA SER A 27 -24.14 -8.04 32.34
C SER A 27 -22.86 -7.19 32.39
N LYS A 28 -22.88 -6.16 33.25
CA LYS A 28 -21.84 -5.16 33.56
C LYS A 28 -20.86 -5.63 34.67
N CYS A 29 -19.83 -4.81 34.88
CA CYS A 29 -18.94 -4.64 36.05
C CYS A 29 -17.64 -5.47 36.02
N SER A 30 -16.46 -4.98 36.42
CA SER A 30 -16.09 -3.79 37.19
C SER A 30 -14.60 -3.43 37.02
N VAL A 31 -14.37 -2.12 37.15
CA VAL A 31 -13.13 -1.40 37.49
C VAL A 31 -12.28 -2.07 38.57
N PHE A 32 -10.95 -2.08 38.39
CA PHE A 32 -9.98 -1.99 39.48
C PHE A 32 -8.79 -1.10 39.07
N SER A 33 -8.47 -0.17 39.98
CA SER A 33 -7.38 0.80 39.93
C SER A 33 -6.45 0.56 41.13
N TYR A 34 -5.27 1.20 41.09
CA TYR A 34 -4.17 1.27 42.07
C TYR A 34 -3.20 0.06 42.04
N CYS A 35 -1.88 0.22 42.14
CA CYS A 35 -1.09 1.28 42.77
C CYS A 35 0.33 1.40 42.18
N SER A 36 0.93 2.56 42.41
CA SER A 36 2.26 3.05 42.05
C SER A 36 3.39 2.61 43.00
N SER A 37 4.61 3.07 42.67
CA SER A 37 5.86 3.17 43.47
C SER A 37 6.84 2.01 43.28
N SER A 38 8.17 2.17 43.17
CA SER A 38 9.05 3.36 43.21
C SER A 38 10.48 2.90 42.81
N ARG A 39 11.24 3.78 42.14
CA ARG A 39 12.69 3.62 41.87
C ARG A 39 13.51 3.99 43.12
N PRO A 40 14.69 3.38 43.37
CA PRO A 40 15.65 3.90 44.34
C PRO A 40 16.71 4.81 43.67
N GLU A 41 16.93 5.97 44.28
CA GLU A 41 17.99 6.94 43.97
C GLU A 41 19.32 6.55 44.64
N ILE A 42 20.41 6.97 44.00
CA ILE A 42 21.82 6.82 44.42
C ILE A 42 22.28 8.09 45.15
N PRO A 43 22.95 8.03 46.31
CA PRO A 43 23.63 9.19 46.90
C PRO A 43 25.16 9.21 46.62
N PRO A 44 25.81 10.38 46.76
CA PRO A 44 27.06 10.70 46.06
C PRO A 44 28.36 10.55 46.90
N SER A 45 29.46 10.87 46.21
CA SER A 45 30.89 10.68 46.43
C SER A 45 31.59 11.40 47.62
N ASN A 46 32.83 10.94 47.86
CA ASN A 46 33.98 11.46 48.65
C ASN A 46 34.11 10.85 50.05
N SER A 47 35.22 10.22 50.43
CA SER A 47 36.51 10.87 50.72
C SER A 47 37.66 9.85 50.86
N ILE A 48 38.89 10.32 50.63
CA ILE A 48 40.18 9.63 50.71
C ILE A 48 40.64 9.46 52.16
N GLU A 49 41.10 8.28 52.56
CA GLU A 49 42.07 8.09 53.66
C GLU A 49 43.10 7.00 53.30
N HIS A 50 44.37 7.33 53.55
CA HIS A 50 45.58 6.52 53.36
C HIS A 50 45.71 5.47 54.46
N LEU A 51 46.13 4.25 54.10
CA LEU A 51 46.79 3.30 55.01
C LEU A 51 47.80 2.44 54.22
N GLU A 52 48.88 2.10 54.91
CA GLU A 52 50.24 1.81 54.43
C GLU A 52 50.49 0.43 53.82
N ASP A 53 51.64 0.35 53.13
CA ASP A 53 52.25 -0.74 52.35
C ASP A 53 52.33 -2.13 53.01
N GLN A 54 52.04 -3.17 52.21
CA GLN A 54 52.63 -4.52 52.29
C GLN A 54 52.74 -5.16 50.89
N PRO A 55 53.73 -6.05 50.65
CA PRO A 55 54.32 -6.26 49.33
C PRO A 55 53.45 -7.17 48.44
N THR A 56 53.07 -6.68 47.28
CA THR A 56 52.42 -7.48 46.24
C THR A 56 53.49 -8.18 45.40
N ASN A 57 53.50 -9.53 45.45
CA ASN A 57 54.17 -10.35 44.45
C ASN A 57 53.55 -10.06 43.08
N THR A 58 54.20 -9.22 42.28
CA THR A 58 53.81 -8.99 40.90
C THR A 58 54.16 -10.23 40.09
N ILE A 59 53.17 -11.10 39.88
CA ILE A 59 53.25 -12.17 38.88
C ILE A 59 53.24 -11.48 37.50
N THR A 60 54.41 -11.31 36.90
CA THR A 60 54.54 -10.93 35.49
C THR A 60 54.16 -12.14 34.64
N ILE A 61 52.96 -12.11 34.07
CA ILE A 61 52.53 -13.09 33.08
C ILE A 61 53.17 -12.71 31.75
N ASP A 62 54.11 -13.53 31.29
CA ASP A 62 54.66 -13.45 29.94
C ASP A 62 53.56 -13.77 28.92
N ARG A 63 53.19 -12.76 28.12
CA ARG A 63 52.19 -12.86 27.05
C ARG A 63 52.81 -13.08 25.67
N SER A 64 54.14 -13.26 25.59
CA SER A 64 54.85 -13.42 24.31
C SER A 64 54.47 -14.68 23.54
N GLY A 65 53.80 -15.64 24.20
CA GLY A 65 53.24 -16.85 23.59
C GLY A 65 51.71 -16.84 23.34
N LEU A 66 51.01 -15.72 23.57
CA LEU A 66 49.62 -15.59 23.13
C LEU A 66 49.60 -15.45 21.62
N TYR A 67 49.35 -16.60 20.97
CA TYR A 67 49.07 -16.76 19.55
C TYR A 67 48.33 -15.52 19.02
N SER A 68 48.98 -14.75 18.15
CA SER A 68 48.30 -13.78 17.30
C SER A 68 47.26 -14.59 16.53
N ALA A 69 45.98 -14.37 16.81
CA ALA A 69 44.94 -14.84 15.90
C ALA A 69 45.35 -14.36 14.50
N PRO A 70 45.22 -15.20 13.45
CA PRO A 70 45.44 -14.70 12.10
C PRO A 70 44.57 -13.46 11.98
N GLU A 71 45.17 -12.35 11.51
CA GLU A 71 44.42 -11.13 11.25
C GLU A 71 43.21 -11.52 10.42
N HIS A 72 42.03 -11.57 11.06
CA HIS A 72 40.80 -11.59 10.32
C HIS A 72 40.80 -10.25 9.61
N SER A 73 41.15 -10.30 8.33
CA SER A 73 40.84 -9.25 7.37
C SER A 73 39.32 -9.11 7.39
N HIS A 74 38.80 -8.38 8.36
CA HIS A 74 37.50 -7.75 8.21
C HIS A 74 37.73 -6.66 7.17
N GLU A 75 37.70 -7.06 5.90
CA GLU A 75 37.23 -6.12 4.88
C GLU A 75 35.92 -5.55 5.43
N PRO A 76 35.79 -4.22 5.56
CA PRO A 76 34.55 -3.64 6.05
C PRO A 76 33.44 -4.13 5.13
N SER A 77 32.42 -4.80 5.69
CA SER A 77 31.35 -5.35 4.87
C SER A 77 30.77 -4.23 4.02
N THR A 78 30.76 -4.42 2.71
CA THR A 78 30.13 -3.53 1.71
C THR A 78 28.61 -3.46 1.86
N ASP A 79 28.05 -4.18 2.83
CA ASP A 79 26.63 -4.17 3.19
C ASP A 79 26.12 -2.74 3.43
N SER A 80 24.96 -2.45 2.84
CA SER A 80 24.21 -1.23 3.14
C SER A 80 23.76 -1.20 4.61
N GLU A 81 23.44 -0.01 5.11
CA GLU A 81 22.92 0.14 6.49
C GLU A 81 21.65 -0.67 6.73
N LEU A 82 20.79 -0.82 5.72
CA LEU A 82 19.59 -1.66 5.82
C LEU A 82 19.93 -3.14 5.92
N VAL A 83 20.91 -3.61 5.14
CA VAL A 83 21.37 -5.01 5.21
C VAL A 83 21.92 -5.31 6.61
N LYS A 84 22.76 -4.42 7.16
CA LYS A 84 23.26 -4.55 8.53
C LYS A 84 22.12 -4.57 9.55
N HIS A 85 21.12 -3.71 9.37
CA HIS A 85 19.94 -3.64 10.25
C HIS A 85 19.15 -4.96 10.24
N LEU A 86 18.79 -5.47 9.06
CA LEU A 86 18.05 -6.74 8.91
C LEU A 86 18.82 -7.93 9.49
N LYS A 87 20.12 -8.03 9.19
CA LYS A 87 21.00 -9.06 9.79
C LYS A 87 21.05 -8.91 11.31
N GLY A 88 21.08 -7.67 11.82
CA GLY A 88 21.03 -7.34 13.23
C GLY A 88 19.75 -7.82 13.91
N ILE A 89 18.58 -7.59 13.30
CA ILE A 89 17.28 -8.06 13.82
C ILE A 89 17.27 -9.59 13.96
N ILE A 90 17.66 -10.30 12.89
CA ILE A 90 17.66 -11.77 12.85
C ILE A 90 18.61 -12.34 13.92
N LYS A 91 19.83 -11.80 14.02
CA LYS A 91 20.82 -12.23 15.02
C LYS A 91 20.37 -11.92 16.44
N PHE A 92 19.83 -10.72 16.68
CA PHE A 92 19.39 -10.30 18.02
C PHE A 92 18.20 -11.13 18.53
N ARG A 93 17.24 -11.45 17.66
CA ARG A 93 16.07 -12.27 18.02
C ARG A 93 16.40 -13.77 18.07
N GLY A 94 17.57 -14.18 17.58
CA GLY A 94 17.99 -15.59 17.53
C GLY A 94 17.13 -16.42 16.57
N GLY A 95 16.56 -15.81 15.54
CA GLY A 95 15.67 -16.49 14.61
C GLY A 95 15.28 -15.63 13.40
N PRO A 96 14.72 -16.28 12.35
CA PRO A 96 14.34 -15.61 11.13
C PRO A 96 13.15 -14.65 11.33
N ILE A 97 13.00 -13.70 10.41
CA ILE A 97 11.88 -12.74 10.35
C ILE A 97 10.87 -13.17 9.29
N SER A 98 9.60 -12.77 9.42
CA SER A 98 8.61 -13.08 8.39
C SER A 98 8.92 -12.34 7.08
N VAL A 99 8.37 -12.84 5.97
CA VAL A 99 8.42 -12.13 4.68
C VAL A 99 7.76 -10.75 4.79
N ALA A 100 6.67 -10.64 5.54
CA ALA A 100 5.98 -9.37 5.78
C ALA A 100 6.90 -8.37 6.50
N GLU A 101 7.58 -8.79 7.58
CA GLU A 101 8.49 -7.90 8.32
C GLU A 101 9.67 -7.45 7.45
N TYR A 102 10.24 -8.37 6.66
CA TYR A 102 11.28 -8.01 5.69
C TYR A 102 10.79 -7.00 4.65
N MET A 103 9.61 -7.22 4.07
CA MET A 103 9.01 -6.32 3.08
C MET A 103 8.75 -4.92 3.67
N GLU A 104 8.25 -4.85 4.89
CA GLU A 104 8.02 -3.58 5.61
C GLU A 104 9.32 -2.79 5.82
N GLU A 105 10.38 -3.46 6.30
CA GLU A 105 11.69 -2.85 6.50
C GLU A 105 12.32 -2.43 5.17
N VAL A 106 12.19 -3.24 4.11
CA VAL A 106 12.71 -2.91 2.78
C VAL A 106 12.04 -1.68 2.19
N LEU A 107 10.72 -1.57 2.31
CA LEU A 107 9.95 -0.51 1.67
C LEU A 107 9.91 0.78 2.49
N THR A 108 9.72 0.67 3.81
CA THR A 108 9.30 1.80 4.65
C THR A 108 10.19 2.08 5.87
N ASN A 109 11.34 1.40 6.00
CA ASN A 109 12.27 1.71 7.08
C ASN A 109 12.62 3.22 7.09
N PRO A 110 12.44 3.94 8.21
CA PRO A 110 12.60 5.40 8.25
C PRO A 110 13.99 5.93 7.88
N LYS A 111 15.02 5.08 7.88
CA LYS A 111 16.39 5.46 7.56
C LYS A 111 16.85 5.02 6.18
N ALA A 112 16.31 3.92 5.66
CA ALA A 112 16.87 3.24 4.49
C ALA A 112 15.83 2.57 3.56
N GLY A 113 14.54 2.70 3.87
CA GLY A 113 13.47 2.11 3.08
C GLY A 113 13.39 2.70 1.68
N PHE A 114 12.95 1.88 0.73
CA PHE A 114 12.83 2.21 -0.68
C PHE A 114 12.03 3.50 -0.93
N TYR A 115 10.89 3.68 -0.24
CA TYR A 115 10.00 4.84 -0.39
C TYR A 115 10.41 6.09 0.41
N ILE A 116 11.42 6.00 1.28
CA ILE A 116 11.80 7.11 2.18
C ILE A 116 12.95 7.96 1.61
N ASN A 117 13.92 7.33 0.92
CA ASN A 117 15.21 7.96 0.64
C ASN A 117 15.45 8.37 -0.82
N ARG A 118 14.50 8.17 -1.74
CA ARG A 118 14.71 8.37 -3.18
C ARG A 118 13.47 8.90 -3.88
N ASP A 119 13.67 9.68 -4.93
CA ASP A 119 12.64 9.90 -5.95
C ASP A 119 12.67 8.69 -6.89
N ILE A 120 11.70 7.80 -6.74
CA ILE A 120 11.65 6.47 -7.37
C ILE A 120 10.64 6.36 -8.52
N PHE A 121 9.87 7.43 -8.78
CA PHE A 121 8.71 7.41 -9.67
C PHE A 121 8.98 8.14 -11.00
N GLY A 122 8.53 7.55 -12.12
CA GLY A 122 8.57 8.16 -13.46
C GLY A 122 9.35 7.31 -14.49
N ALA A 123 9.54 7.84 -15.69
CA ALA A 123 10.22 7.13 -16.80
C ALA A 123 11.71 6.83 -16.54
N GLU A 124 12.34 7.57 -15.63
CA GLU A 124 13.71 7.32 -15.13
C GLU A 124 13.71 6.55 -13.78
N GLY A 125 12.53 6.23 -13.26
CA GLY A 125 12.33 5.48 -12.02
C GLY A 125 12.33 3.96 -12.23
N ASP A 126 12.11 3.20 -11.15
CA ASP A 126 12.14 1.72 -11.23
C ASP A 126 10.83 1.14 -11.83
N PHE A 127 9.73 1.89 -11.73
CA PHE A 127 8.39 1.53 -12.23
C PHE A 127 7.63 2.74 -12.82
N ILE A 128 6.74 2.48 -13.79
CA ILE A 128 5.85 3.50 -14.37
C ILE A 128 4.40 3.14 -14.02
N THR A 129 3.82 3.90 -13.10
CA THR A 129 2.43 3.73 -12.62
C THR A 129 1.41 4.31 -13.62
N SER A 130 0.14 3.90 -13.51
CA SER A 130 -0.91 4.35 -14.43
C SER A 130 -1.05 5.89 -14.57
N PRO A 131 -0.98 6.70 -13.50
CA PRO A 131 -0.94 8.17 -13.61
C PRO A 131 0.25 8.70 -14.42
N GLU A 132 1.42 8.08 -14.32
CA GLU A 132 2.63 8.47 -15.05
C GLU A 132 2.58 8.02 -16.52
N VAL A 133 1.78 7.01 -16.86
CA VAL A 133 1.56 6.57 -18.25
C VAL A 133 0.77 7.60 -19.04
N SER A 134 -0.31 8.15 -18.46
CA SER A 134 -1.14 9.13 -19.15
C SER A 134 -2.07 9.88 -18.22
N GLN A 135 -2.19 11.19 -18.46
CA GLN A 135 -3.15 12.07 -17.81
C GLN A 135 -4.61 11.58 -17.88
N MET A 136 -4.94 10.75 -18.88
CA MET A 136 -6.27 10.21 -19.06
C MET A 136 -6.69 9.35 -17.88
N PHE A 137 -5.75 8.67 -17.21
CA PHE A 137 -6.07 7.85 -16.03
C PHE A 137 -6.64 8.71 -14.90
N GLY A 138 -5.92 9.78 -14.51
CA GLY A 138 -6.38 10.66 -13.44
C GLY A 138 -7.66 11.43 -13.78
N GLU A 139 -7.85 11.78 -15.05
CA GLU A 139 -9.10 12.36 -15.53
C GLU A 139 -10.29 11.39 -15.40
N MET A 140 -10.11 10.09 -15.72
CA MET A 140 -11.16 9.08 -15.55
C MET A 140 -11.46 8.80 -14.08
N VAL A 141 -10.44 8.72 -13.22
CA VAL A 141 -10.65 8.61 -11.77
C VAL A 141 -11.41 9.85 -11.24
N GLY A 142 -11.15 11.03 -11.80
CA GLY A 142 -11.93 12.23 -11.53
C GLY A 142 -13.39 12.15 -11.96
N VAL A 143 -13.68 11.57 -13.13
CA VAL A 143 -15.05 11.29 -13.57
C VAL A 143 -15.73 10.35 -12.58
N TRP A 144 -15.06 9.29 -12.13
CA TRP A 144 -15.60 8.38 -11.12
C TRP A 144 -15.93 9.09 -9.80
N ALA A 145 -15.00 9.90 -9.27
CA ALA A 145 -15.20 10.64 -8.03
C ALA A 145 -16.37 11.64 -8.14
N MET A 146 -16.50 12.30 -9.28
CA MET A 146 -17.61 13.21 -9.55
C MET A 146 -18.95 12.46 -9.64
N CYS A 147 -19.01 11.32 -10.33
CA CYS A 147 -20.22 10.49 -10.38
C CYS A 147 -20.65 10.03 -8.98
N LEU A 148 -19.70 9.59 -8.15
CA LEU A 148 -20.00 9.20 -6.78
C LEU A 148 -20.49 10.40 -5.94
N TRP A 149 -19.87 11.57 -6.09
CA TRP A 149 -20.32 12.81 -5.43
C TRP A 149 -21.75 13.20 -5.85
N GLU A 150 -22.10 13.05 -7.12
CA GLU A 150 -23.48 13.25 -7.60
C GLU A 150 -24.44 12.23 -6.97
N GLN A 151 -24.06 10.95 -6.92
CA GLN A 151 -24.85 9.89 -6.26
C GLN A 151 -25.01 10.14 -4.75
N MET A 152 -24.08 10.85 -4.12
CA MET A 152 -24.17 11.28 -2.72
C MET A 152 -25.11 12.47 -2.52
N GLY A 153 -25.69 13.03 -3.59
CA GLY A 153 -26.59 14.18 -3.54
C GLY A 153 -25.85 15.51 -3.53
N GLN A 154 -24.66 15.57 -4.14
CA GLN A 154 -23.87 16.80 -4.30
C GLN A 154 -23.62 17.54 -2.97
N PRO A 155 -23.04 16.87 -1.96
CA PRO A 155 -22.77 17.48 -0.66
C PRO A 155 -21.89 18.73 -0.83
N LYS A 156 -22.20 19.79 -0.05
CA LYS A 156 -21.44 21.05 -0.08
C LYS A 156 -19.99 20.91 0.41
N ARG A 157 -19.70 19.86 1.17
CA ARG A 157 -18.37 19.53 1.69
C ARG A 157 -18.18 18.03 1.63
N VAL A 158 -17.09 17.59 1.02
CA VAL A 158 -16.71 16.19 0.88
C VAL A 158 -15.20 16.07 1.06
N ASN A 159 -14.77 15.06 1.80
CA ASN A 159 -13.36 14.70 1.88
C ASN A 159 -13.01 13.86 0.64
N LEU A 160 -11.95 14.24 -0.07
CA LEU A 160 -11.35 13.42 -1.12
C LEU A 160 -9.96 12.99 -0.64
N VAL A 161 -9.82 11.71 -0.33
CA VAL A 161 -8.64 11.12 0.29
C VAL A 161 -7.90 10.27 -0.74
N GLU A 162 -6.58 10.42 -0.83
CA GLU A 162 -5.72 9.52 -1.62
C GLU A 162 -4.73 8.82 -0.68
N LEU A 163 -4.66 7.49 -0.75
CA LEU A 163 -3.71 6.67 -0.01
C LEU A 163 -2.46 6.42 -0.85
N GLY A 164 -1.29 6.78 -0.31
CA GLY A 164 0.01 6.66 -0.99
C GLY A 164 0.04 7.34 -2.36
N PRO A 165 -0.12 8.67 -2.42
CA PRO A 165 -0.29 9.40 -3.67
C PRO A 165 0.97 9.49 -4.56
N GLY A 166 2.09 8.89 -4.17
CA GLY A 166 3.35 8.95 -4.91
C GLY A 166 3.80 10.39 -5.17
N ARG A 167 3.89 10.79 -6.45
CA ARG A 167 4.23 12.16 -6.86
C ARG A 167 3.07 13.16 -6.77
N GLY A 168 1.84 12.69 -6.49
CA GLY A 168 0.61 13.48 -6.51
C GLY A 168 0.02 13.70 -7.91
N THR A 169 0.53 13.00 -8.92
CA THR A 169 0.12 13.13 -10.33
C THR A 169 -1.36 12.79 -10.53
N LEU A 170 -1.84 11.72 -9.89
CA LEU A 170 -3.25 11.30 -9.94
C LEU A 170 -4.18 12.42 -9.46
N MET A 171 -3.97 12.94 -8.24
CA MET A 171 -4.75 14.05 -7.70
C MET A 171 -4.63 15.32 -8.58
N ALA A 172 -3.44 15.63 -9.08
CA ALA A 172 -3.24 16.80 -9.93
C ALA A 172 -4.06 16.72 -11.23
N ASP A 173 -4.06 15.58 -11.90
CA ASP A 173 -4.85 15.35 -13.11
C ASP A 173 -6.34 15.33 -12.84
N LEU A 174 -6.76 14.73 -11.72
CA LEU A 174 -8.15 14.76 -11.27
C LEU A 174 -8.64 16.19 -11.07
N LEU A 175 -7.91 17.01 -10.31
CA LEU A 175 -8.29 18.40 -10.03
C LEU A 175 -8.26 19.26 -11.30
N ARG A 176 -7.25 19.09 -12.15
CA ARG A 176 -7.13 19.79 -13.43
C ARG A 176 -8.29 19.43 -14.36
N GLY A 177 -8.60 18.14 -14.49
CA GLY A 177 -9.71 17.62 -15.31
C GLY A 177 -11.08 18.08 -14.80
N ALA A 178 -11.24 18.15 -13.48
CA ALA A 178 -12.47 18.58 -12.82
C ALA A 178 -12.63 20.11 -12.69
N SER A 179 -11.60 20.90 -13.01
CA SER A 179 -11.54 22.36 -12.76
C SER A 179 -12.71 23.20 -13.33
N LYS A 180 -13.40 22.69 -14.36
CA LYS A 180 -14.58 23.33 -14.97
C LYS A 180 -15.88 23.06 -14.18
N PHE A 181 -15.92 22.04 -13.33
CA PHE A 181 -17.08 21.64 -12.53
C PHE A 181 -17.01 22.29 -11.14
N LYS A 182 -17.26 23.60 -11.07
CA LYS A 182 -17.06 24.42 -9.86
C LYS A 182 -17.77 23.89 -8.63
N ASN A 183 -19.03 23.47 -8.76
CA ASN A 183 -19.79 22.90 -7.64
C ASN A 183 -19.11 21.67 -7.02
N PHE A 184 -18.51 20.82 -7.85
CA PHE A 184 -17.77 19.66 -7.38
C PHE A 184 -16.46 20.11 -6.73
N THR A 185 -15.62 20.87 -7.43
CA THR A 185 -14.31 21.27 -6.91
C THR A 185 -14.39 22.10 -5.64
N GLU A 186 -15.31 23.06 -5.56
CA GLU A 186 -15.50 23.90 -4.36
C GLU A 186 -15.99 23.11 -3.14
N SER A 187 -16.57 21.92 -3.34
CA SER A 187 -16.96 21.04 -2.25
C SER A 187 -15.82 20.21 -1.68
N LEU A 188 -14.69 20.08 -2.39
CA LEU A 188 -13.62 19.15 -2.04
C LEU A 188 -12.72 19.68 -0.92
N HIS A 189 -12.42 18.79 0.02
CA HIS A 189 -11.32 18.90 0.97
C HIS A 189 -10.34 17.75 0.70
N ILE A 190 -9.15 18.07 0.20
CA ILE A 190 -8.17 17.07 -0.24
C ILE A 190 -7.33 16.60 0.94
N HIS A 191 -7.19 15.28 1.08
CA HIS A 191 -6.39 14.65 2.12
C HIS A 191 -5.43 13.63 1.51
N MET A 192 -4.14 13.91 1.58
CA MET A 192 -3.08 13.06 1.05
C MET A 192 -2.49 12.23 2.20
N VAL A 193 -2.68 10.91 2.19
CA VAL A 193 -2.14 10.02 3.23
C VAL A 193 -0.77 9.51 2.78
N GLU A 194 0.29 10.10 3.32
CA GLU A 194 1.69 9.91 2.92
C GLU A 194 2.61 9.99 4.15
N CYS A 195 3.48 9.00 4.33
CA CYS A 195 4.42 8.97 5.45
C CYS A 195 5.79 9.59 5.12
N SER A 196 6.16 9.68 3.84
CA SER A 196 7.45 10.20 3.37
C SER A 196 7.45 11.73 3.25
N PRO A 197 8.25 12.46 4.08
CA PRO A 197 8.33 13.92 3.98
C PRO A 197 8.84 14.43 2.63
N ALA A 198 9.69 13.64 1.96
CA ALA A 198 10.20 13.95 0.64
C ALA A 198 9.08 13.94 -0.41
N LEU A 199 8.21 12.92 -0.38
CA LEU A 199 7.06 12.82 -1.29
C LEU A 199 6.01 13.88 -0.98
N GLN A 200 5.74 14.19 0.29
CA GLN A 200 4.84 15.29 0.66
C GLN A 200 5.27 16.62 0.02
N LYS A 201 6.58 16.92 0.01
CA LYS A 201 7.12 18.11 -0.65
C LYS A 201 6.93 18.08 -2.17
N LEU A 202 7.14 16.94 -2.82
CA LEU A 202 6.89 16.79 -4.26
C LEU A 202 5.40 16.94 -4.58
N GLN A 203 4.52 16.34 -3.79
CA GLN A 203 3.06 16.44 -3.94
C GLN A 203 2.58 17.88 -3.79
N HIS A 204 3.12 18.64 -2.82
CA HIS A 204 2.82 20.07 -2.65
C HIS A 204 3.15 20.87 -3.93
N GLN A 205 4.27 20.57 -4.57
CA GLN A 205 4.67 21.18 -5.83
C GLN A 205 3.78 20.73 -7.00
N SER A 206 3.52 19.43 -7.15
CA SER A 206 2.67 18.85 -8.21
C SER A 206 1.25 19.42 -8.18
N LEU A 207 0.69 19.60 -6.97
CA LEU A 207 -0.62 20.20 -6.76
C LEU A 207 -0.62 21.73 -6.84
N LYS A 208 0.55 22.35 -7.07
CA LYS A 208 0.75 23.81 -7.13
C LYS A 208 0.14 24.50 -5.92
N CYS A 209 0.45 23.98 -4.74
CA CYS A 209 -0.09 24.47 -3.49
C CYS A 209 0.51 25.83 -3.13
N MET A 210 -0.35 26.74 -2.69
CA MET A 210 0.03 27.99 -2.03
C MET A 210 -0.33 27.86 -0.56
N ASP A 211 0.64 28.17 0.29
CA ASP A 211 0.44 28.20 1.74
C ASP A 211 -0.07 29.59 2.12
N GLU A 212 -1.12 29.66 2.93
CA GLU A 212 -1.58 30.93 3.48
C GLU A 212 -0.50 31.51 4.42
N GLU A 213 0.00 32.72 4.13
CA GLU A 213 0.95 33.42 4.98
C GLU A 213 0.24 33.95 6.25
N ASN A 214 0.42 33.23 7.36
CA ASN A 214 0.24 33.63 8.76
C ASN A 214 -1.12 34.16 9.24
N THR A 215 -1.61 33.60 10.34
CA THR A 215 -1.89 34.38 11.56
C THR A 215 -1.97 33.42 12.76
N SER A 216 -1.21 33.71 13.82
CA SER A 216 -1.04 32.96 15.08
C SER A 216 -0.23 31.65 15.03
N GLU A 217 0.87 31.64 15.80
CA GLU A 217 1.59 30.44 16.21
C GLU A 217 0.58 29.43 16.81
N GLY A 218 0.36 28.30 16.14
CA GLY A 218 -0.48 27.20 16.63
C GLY A 218 -1.76 26.89 15.83
N VAL A 219 -2.04 27.55 14.70
CA VAL A 219 -3.15 27.18 13.80
C VAL A 219 -2.62 26.38 12.60
N ASP A 220 -3.30 25.26 12.29
CA ASP A 220 -2.96 24.34 11.19
C ASP A 220 -2.64 25.10 9.89
N LYS A 221 -1.43 24.89 9.37
CA LYS A 221 -0.97 25.48 8.11
C LYS A 221 -1.92 25.05 6.99
N ARG A 222 -2.66 26.00 6.42
CA ARG A 222 -3.65 25.74 5.37
C ARG A 222 -2.99 25.89 4.01
N SER A 223 -2.96 24.82 3.23
CA SER A 223 -2.48 24.82 1.85
C SER A 223 -3.66 24.76 0.88
N LEU A 224 -3.62 25.56 -0.17
CA LEU A 224 -4.64 25.60 -1.23
C LEU A 224 -4.00 25.22 -2.57
N SER A 225 -4.57 24.23 -3.27
CA SER A 225 -4.16 23.91 -4.63
C SER A 225 -4.68 24.94 -5.62
N THR A 226 -3.78 25.58 -6.37
CA THR A 226 -4.17 26.55 -7.41
C THR A 226 -4.80 25.90 -8.65
N LEU A 227 -4.77 24.57 -8.77
CA LEU A 227 -5.40 23.85 -9.89
C LEU A 227 -6.92 24.00 -9.88
N ALA A 228 -7.53 24.02 -8.69
CA ALA A 228 -8.97 24.05 -8.51
C ALA A 228 -9.45 24.97 -7.36
N GLY A 229 -8.53 25.61 -6.62
CA GLY A 229 -8.87 26.42 -5.44
C GLY A 229 -9.27 25.57 -4.23
N THR A 230 -8.75 24.35 -4.13
CA THR A 230 -9.18 23.34 -3.14
C THR A 230 -8.21 23.26 -1.95
N PRO A 231 -8.70 23.20 -0.70
CA PRO A 231 -7.86 22.91 0.47
C PRO A 231 -7.19 21.55 0.37
N VAL A 232 -5.91 21.49 0.73
CA VAL A 232 -5.10 20.26 0.77
C VAL A 232 -4.46 20.11 2.15
N SER A 233 -4.45 18.89 2.67
CA SER A 233 -3.76 18.53 3.91
C SER A 233 -3.09 17.16 3.78
N TRP A 234 -1.95 16.99 4.45
CA TRP A 234 -1.21 15.73 4.49
C TRP A 234 -1.33 15.06 5.84
N HIS A 235 -1.44 13.74 5.82
CA HIS A 235 -1.61 12.89 7.00
C HIS A 235 -0.66 11.71 6.90
N ALA A 236 -0.11 11.26 8.03
CA ALA A 236 0.73 10.06 8.04
C ALA A 236 -0.10 8.77 7.95
N THR A 237 -1.34 8.79 8.46
CA THR A 237 -2.24 7.64 8.45
C THR A 237 -3.68 8.05 8.14
N LEU A 238 -4.51 7.11 7.70
CA LEU A 238 -5.93 7.36 7.39
C LEU A 238 -6.72 7.82 8.62
N GLU A 239 -6.35 7.36 9.81
CA GLU A 239 -7.03 7.70 11.08
C GLU A 239 -6.90 9.19 11.44
N GLN A 240 -5.88 9.88 10.93
CA GLN A 240 -5.68 11.31 11.13
C GLN A 240 -6.62 12.16 10.26
N VAL A 241 -7.23 11.58 9.22
CA VAL A 241 -8.17 12.29 8.34
C VAL A 241 -9.46 12.64 9.12
N PRO A 242 -9.92 13.92 9.13
CA PRO A 242 -11.04 14.36 9.95
C PRO A 242 -12.37 13.63 9.66
N PHE A 243 -13.06 13.14 10.69
CA PHE A 243 -14.40 12.49 10.63
C PHE A 243 -15.55 13.47 10.41
N GLY A 244 -16.72 12.94 10.02
CA GLY A 244 -18.00 13.66 10.05
C GLY A 244 -18.39 14.35 8.73
N LEU A 245 -17.60 14.16 7.67
CA LEU A 245 -17.95 14.59 6.32
C LEU A 245 -18.06 13.36 5.40
N PRO A 246 -18.97 13.38 4.41
CA PRO A 246 -18.96 12.37 3.36
C PRO A 246 -17.57 12.26 2.75
N THR A 247 -17.08 11.04 2.57
CA THR A 247 -15.66 10.78 2.24
C THR A 247 -15.56 9.87 1.01
N ILE A 248 -14.76 10.31 0.03
CA ILE A 248 -14.35 9.55 -1.14
C ILE A 248 -12.87 9.19 -0.94
N ILE A 249 -12.53 7.91 -0.99
CA ILE A 249 -11.15 7.42 -0.79
C ILE A 249 -10.66 6.78 -2.09
N ILE A 250 -9.43 7.08 -2.51
CA ILE A 250 -8.78 6.48 -3.67
C ILE A 250 -7.50 5.80 -3.18
N ALA A 251 -7.32 4.55 -3.58
CA ALA A 251 -6.11 3.78 -3.36
C ALA A 251 -5.71 3.16 -4.70
N HIS A 252 -4.68 3.71 -5.33
CA HIS A 252 -4.15 3.23 -6.61
C HIS A 252 -2.71 2.77 -6.39
N GLU A 253 -2.41 1.51 -6.71
CA GLU A 253 -1.07 0.90 -6.48
C GLU A 253 -0.58 1.13 -5.03
N PHE A 254 -1.48 0.84 -4.09
CA PHE A 254 -1.23 1.02 -2.65
C PHE A 254 -1.25 -0.31 -1.91
N TYR A 255 -2.13 -1.22 -2.32
CA TYR A 255 -2.36 -2.48 -1.62
C TYR A 255 -1.27 -3.51 -1.95
N ASP A 256 -0.70 -3.45 -3.16
CA ASP A 256 0.40 -4.32 -3.60
C ASP A 256 1.70 -4.12 -2.81
N ALA A 257 1.94 -2.89 -2.32
CA ALA A 257 3.06 -2.53 -1.48
C ALA A 257 2.85 -2.89 0.01
N LEU A 258 1.69 -3.43 0.40
CA LEU A 258 1.42 -3.82 1.79
C LEU A 258 2.08 -5.15 2.15
N PRO A 259 2.77 -5.24 3.31
CA PRO A 259 3.49 -6.42 3.76
C PRO A 259 2.70 -7.74 3.72
N VAL A 260 3.17 -8.68 2.90
CA VAL A 260 2.52 -9.98 2.70
C VAL A 260 3.21 -11.11 3.48
N HIS A 261 2.42 -11.95 4.12
CA HIS A 261 2.88 -13.21 4.69
C HIS A 261 2.77 -14.31 3.63
N GLN A 262 3.82 -15.11 3.47
CA GLN A 262 3.81 -16.29 2.61
C GLN A 262 3.75 -17.55 3.49
N PHE A 263 2.88 -18.49 3.17
CA PHE A 263 2.81 -19.81 3.82
C PHE A 263 3.02 -20.91 2.79
N GLN A 264 3.79 -21.93 3.15
CA GLN A 264 4.05 -23.09 2.31
C GLN A 264 3.62 -24.37 3.01
N ARG A 265 3.01 -25.28 2.27
CA ARG A 265 2.58 -26.58 2.77
C ARG A 265 3.77 -27.53 2.87
N GLY A 266 4.08 -27.97 4.08
CA GLY A 266 5.10 -28.97 4.39
C GLY A 266 4.50 -30.25 4.96
N SER A 267 5.37 -31.20 5.36
CA SER A 267 4.96 -32.45 6.02
C SER A 267 4.23 -32.25 7.35
N ARG A 268 4.39 -31.07 7.96
CA ARG A 268 3.80 -30.70 9.26
C ARG A 268 2.57 -29.79 9.13
N GLY A 269 2.04 -29.64 7.92
CA GLY A 269 0.98 -28.68 7.59
C GLY A 269 1.56 -27.36 7.05
N TRP A 270 0.79 -26.29 7.20
CA TRP A 270 1.20 -24.95 6.76
C TRP A 270 2.31 -24.39 7.65
N CYS A 271 3.45 -24.08 7.03
CA CYS A 271 4.57 -23.39 7.66
C CYS A 271 4.68 -21.99 7.05
N GLU A 272 4.84 -20.96 7.88
CA GLU A 272 5.21 -19.64 7.38
C GLU A 272 6.60 -19.68 6.72
N LYS A 273 6.73 -19.06 5.55
CA LYS A 273 7.99 -18.80 4.86
C LYS A 273 8.59 -17.52 5.45
N MET A 274 9.85 -17.60 5.83
CA MET A 274 10.58 -16.58 6.60
C MET A 274 11.95 -16.33 5.97
N ILE A 275 12.61 -15.26 6.38
CA ILE A 275 13.93 -14.87 5.91
C ILE A 275 14.93 -15.00 7.05
N ASP A 276 16.00 -15.75 6.78
CA ASP A 276 17.09 -16.03 7.69
C ASP A 276 18.43 -15.59 7.09
N VAL A 277 19.48 -15.64 7.91
CA VAL A 277 20.86 -15.39 7.48
C VAL A 277 21.65 -16.68 7.63
N THR A 278 22.41 -17.05 6.60
CA THR A 278 23.33 -18.19 6.61
C THR A 278 24.60 -17.90 7.42
N GLU A 279 25.45 -18.91 7.61
CA GLU A 279 26.77 -18.74 8.25
C GLU A 279 27.68 -17.78 7.46
N ASP A 280 27.61 -17.80 6.13
CA ASP A 280 28.30 -16.87 5.22
C ASP A 280 27.66 -15.47 5.16
N SER A 281 26.68 -15.19 6.03
CA SER A 281 25.97 -13.91 6.11
C SER A 281 25.16 -13.54 4.85
N SER A 282 24.70 -14.51 4.06
CA SER A 282 23.77 -14.29 2.96
C SER A 282 22.31 -14.53 3.40
N PHE A 283 21.36 -13.79 2.82
CA PHE A 283 19.95 -13.98 3.11
C PHE A 283 19.41 -15.23 2.41
N ARG A 284 18.51 -15.96 3.07
CA ARG A 284 17.81 -17.11 2.48
C ARG A 284 16.37 -17.19 2.95
N PHE A 285 15.52 -17.79 2.12
CA PHE A 285 14.21 -18.24 2.58
C PHE A 285 14.33 -19.53 3.40
N VAL A 286 13.58 -19.59 4.51
CA VAL A 286 13.44 -20.77 5.36
C VAL A 286 11.98 -21.00 5.71
N LEU A 287 11.63 -22.20 6.14
CA LEU A 287 10.31 -22.48 6.71
C LEU A 287 10.36 -22.40 8.22
N SER A 288 9.30 -21.83 8.80
CA SER A 288 9.13 -21.74 10.25
C SER A 288 9.26 -23.12 10.92
N PRO A 289 10.09 -23.24 11.98
CA PRO A 289 10.28 -24.50 12.68
C PRO A 289 9.08 -24.85 13.58
N GLN A 290 8.20 -23.90 13.89
CA GLN A 290 6.97 -24.08 14.66
C GLN A 290 5.88 -23.16 14.10
N PRO A 291 4.58 -23.45 14.33
CA PRO A 291 3.51 -22.54 13.95
C PRO A 291 3.73 -21.15 14.55
N THR A 292 3.77 -20.13 13.69
CA THR A 292 3.92 -18.74 14.13
C THR A 292 2.55 -18.17 14.54
N PRO A 293 2.51 -17.01 15.24
CA PRO A 293 1.25 -16.32 15.49
C PRO A 293 0.45 -16.05 14.20
N ALA A 294 1.13 -15.71 13.11
CA ALA A 294 0.52 -15.52 11.79
C ALA A 294 -0.11 -16.82 11.28
N THR A 295 0.60 -17.95 11.33
CA THR A 295 0.03 -19.27 10.99
C THR A 295 -1.21 -19.59 11.83
N LEU A 296 -1.19 -19.32 13.12
CA LEU A 296 -2.29 -19.67 14.03
C LEU A 296 -3.54 -18.81 13.84
N TYR A 297 -3.37 -17.53 13.51
CA TYR A 297 -4.46 -16.57 13.40
C TYR A 297 -4.97 -16.43 11.96
N LEU A 298 -4.07 -16.26 10.99
CA LEU A 298 -4.46 -16.02 9.60
C LEU A 298 -5.12 -17.24 8.98
N MET A 299 -4.65 -18.45 9.29
CA MET A 299 -5.30 -19.68 8.82
C MET A 299 -6.74 -19.84 9.34
N LYS A 300 -7.09 -19.23 10.48
CA LYS A 300 -8.47 -19.20 11.00
C LYS A 300 -9.31 -18.07 10.39
N ARG A 301 -8.65 -16.99 9.96
CA ARG A 301 -9.28 -15.82 9.32
C ARG A 301 -9.47 -15.99 7.82
N PHE A 302 -8.85 -17.01 7.23
CA PHE A 302 -8.91 -17.37 5.82
C PHE A 302 -10.28 -17.94 5.39
N LYS A 303 -11.34 -17.14 5.51
CA LYS A 303 -12.74 -17.56 5.31
C LYS A 303 -13.30 -17.25 3.92
N TRP A 304 -12.65 -16.37 3.15
CA TRP A 304 -13.10 -16.01 1.80
C TRP A 304 -12.71 -17.07 0.76
N ALA A 305 -11.68 -17.86 1.08
CA ALA A 305 -11.22 -18.95 0.23
C ALA A 305 -12.08 -20.20 0.38
N VAL A 306 -12.41 -20.84 -0.74
CA VAL A 306 -13.11 -22.13 -0.72
C VAL A 306 -12.12 -23.21 -0.25
N PRO A 307 -12.40 -23.99 0.81
CA PRO A 307 -11.44 -24.95 1.37
C PRO A 307 -10.83 -25.93 0.34
N LYS A 308 -11.66 -26.40 -0.61
CA LYS A 308 -11.23 -27.29 -1.70
C LYS A 308 -10.24 -26.65 -2.69
N GLU A 309 -10.25 -25.33 -2.80
CA GLU A 309 -9.28 -24.60 -3.63
C GLU A 309 -7.96 -24.47 -2.88
N VAL A 310 -8.01 -24.14 -1.60
CA VAL A 310 -6.83 -24.06 -0.71
C VAL A 310 -6.09 -25.40 -0.62
N GLU A 311 -6.83 -26.52 -0.59
CA GLU A 311 -6.25 -27.87 -0.56
C GLU A 311 -5.38 -28.20 -1.79
N LYS A 312 -5.60 -27.53 -2.92
CA LYS A 312 -4.83 -27.70 -4.15
C LYS A 312 -3.58 -26.82 -4.19
N LEU A 313 -3.47 -25.84 -3.31
CA LEU A 313 -2.36 -24.92 -3.25
C LEU A 313 -1.25 -25.46 -2.34
N ASN A 314 -0.01 -25.28 -2.79
CA ASN A 314 1.18 -25.59 -2.00
C ASN A 314 1.77 -24.33 -1.34
N GLN A 315 1.36 -23.15 -1.79
CA GLN A 315 1.75 -21.86 -1.24
C GLN A 315 0.54 -20.93 -1.24
N ILE A 316 0.46 -20.05 -0.24
CA ILE A 316 -0.53 -18.98 -0.17
C ILE A 316 0.09 -17.70 0.34
N GLU A 317 -0.45 -16.58 -0.11
CA GLU A 317 -0.11 -15.23 0.32
C GLU A 317 -1.29 -14.60 1.06
N VAL A 318 -1.03 -13.98 2.20
CA VAL A 318 -2.04 -13.29 3.00
C VAL A 318 -1.49 -11.96 3.47
N CYS A 319 -2.23 -10.88 3.26
CA CYS A 319 -1.85 -9.54 3.71
C CYS A 319 -2.81 -9.05 4.81
N PRO A 320 -2.47 -9.23 6.11
CA PRO A 320 -3.31 -8.78 7.22
C PRO A 320 -3.47 -7.26 7.24
N LYS A 321 -2.42 -6.51 6.85
CA LYS A 321 -2.47 -5.05 6.78
C LYS A 321 -3.50 -4.55 5.76
N ALA A 322 -3.64 -5.23 4.61
CA ALA A 322 -4.70 -4.95 3.65
C ALA A 322 -6.09 -5.20 4.26
N MET A 323 -6.27 -6.31 4.99
CA MET A 323 -7.53 -6.65 5.66
C MET A 323 -7.90 -5.60 6.72
N ASP A 324 -6.94 -5.21 7.56
CA ASP A 324 -7.13 -4.22 8.63
C ASP A 324 -7.42 -2.83 8.06
N LEU A 325 -6.67 -2.39 7.05
CA LEU A 325 -6.94 -1.13 6.36
C LEU A 325 -8.33 -1.12 5.73
N THR A 326 -8.70 -2.21 5.07
CA THR A 326 -10.04 -2.36 4.47
C THR A 326 -11.12 -2.31 5.54
N SER A 327 -10.89 -2.91 6.71
CA SER A 327 -11.82 -2.84 7.85
C SER A 327 -12.01 -1.40 8.34
N THR A 328 -10.91 -0.65 8.52
CA THR A 328 -10.95 0.77 8.89
C THR A 328 -11.70 1.60 7.87
N LEU A 329 -11.39 1.40 6.58
CA LEU A 329 -12.01 2.09 5.45
C LEU A 329 -13.52 1.79 5.37
N ALA A 330 -13.93 0.53 5.51
CA ALA A 330 -15.33 0.12 5.47
C ALA A 330 -16.15 0.71 6.62
N LYS A 331 -15.59 0.72 7.84
CA LYS A 331 -16.21 1.39 9.00
C LYS A 331 -16.34 2.89 8.75
N ARG A 332 -15.29 3.51 8.21
CA ARG A 332 -15.28 4.93 7.89
C ARG A 332 -16.40 5.30 6.91
N ILE A 333 -16.49 4.59 5.78
CA ILE A 333 -17.52 4.79 4.76
C ILE A 333 -18.93 4.48 5.30
N GLY A 334 -19.06 3.47 6.15
CA GLY A 334 -20.32 3.15 6.83
C GLY A 334 -20.87 4.34 7.63
N VAL A 335 -20.00 4.99 8.42
CA VAL A 335 -20.37 6.13 9.28
C VAL A 335 -20.50 7.43 8.48
N ASP A 336 -19.47 7.82 7.75
CA ASP A 336 -19.38 9.13 7.10
C ASP A 336 -20.16 9.21 5.79
N ARG A 337 -20.52 8.05 5.22
CA ARG A 337 -21.05 7.89 3.87
C ARG A 337 -20.00 8.22 2.80
N GLY A 338 -20.31 7.86 1.55
CA GLY A 338 -19.41 8.01 0.40
C GLY A 338 -18.92 6.65 -0.09
N GLY A 339 -17.64 6.55 -0.41
CA GLY A 339 -17.08 5.31 -0.95
C GLY A 339 -15.57 5.33 -1.14
N ALA A 340 -15.01 4.19 -1.50
CA ALA A 340 -13.63 4.02 -1.88
C ALA A 340 -13.50 3.36 -3.24
N LEU A 341 -12.45 3.72 -3.96
CA LEU A 341 -11.98 3.07 -5.19
C LEU A 341 -10.59 2.50 -4.92
N ILE A 342 -10.45 1.20 -5.11
CA ILE A 342 -9.19 0.47 -5.01
C ILE A 342 -8.86 -0.02 -6.42
N ILE A 343 -7.72 0.43 -6.95
CA ILE A 343 -7.21 0.00 -8.26
C ILE A 343 -5.80 -0.55 -8.08
N ASP A 344 -5.63 -1.83 -8.37
CA ASP A 344 -4.34 -2.49 -8.18
C ASP A 344 -4.25 -3.72 -9.08
N TYR A 345 -3.05 -4.26 -9.28
CA TYR A 345 -2.89 -5.53 -9.98
C TYR A 345 -2.98 -6.69 -9.00
N GLY A 346 -3.72 -7.73 -9.41
CA GLY A 346 -4.04 -8.81 -8.51
C GLY A 346 -5.05 -9.78 -9.07
N LEU A 347 -5.70 -10.53 -8.18
CA LEU A 347 -6.64 -11.58 -8.51
C LEU A 347 -7.90 -11.49 -7.65
N ASN A 348 -9.02 -11.92 -8.20
CA ASN A 348 -10.27 -12.09 -7.43
C ASN A 348 -10.31 -13.49 -6.80
N GLY A 349 -9.37 -13.77 -5.91
CA GLY A 349 -9.20 -15.07 -5.27
C GLY A 349 -7.85 -15.19 -4.59
N VAL A 350 -7.62 -16.36 -3.98
CA VAL A 350 -6.39 -16.63 -3.23
C VAL A 350 -5.16 -16.48 -4.11
N VAL A 351 -4.22 -15.68 -3.64
CA VAL A 351 -2.90 -15.50 -4.24
C VAL A 351 -1.94 -16.57 -3.70
N SER A 352 -1.12 -17.16 -4.59
CA SER A 352 -0.22 -18.28 -4.25
C SER A 352 1.23 -17.87 -4.08
N ASP A 353 1.84 -17.28 -5.11
CA ASP A 353 3.24 -16.84 -5.14
C ASP A 353 3.34 -15.70 -6.14
N SER A 354 3.40 -14.47 -5.64
CA SER A 354 3.35 -13.26 -6.46
C SER A 354 4.32 -12.18 -5.99
N LEU A 355 4.88 -12.31 -4.78
CA LEU A 355 5.91 -11.41 -4.29
C LEU A 355 7.07 -11.34 -5.30
N GLN A 356 7.38 -10.13 -5.73
CA GLN A 356 8.38 -9.86 -6.74
C GLN A 356 9.22 -8.64 -6.35
N ALA A 357 10.40 -8.53 -6.95
CA ALA A 357 11.28 -7.39 -6.80
C ALA A 357 11.63 -6.80 -8.17
N ILE A 358 11.44 -5.49 -8.33
CA ILE A 358 11.71 -4.78 -9.58
C ILE A 358 12.75 -3.69 -9.34
N ARG A 359 13.76 -3.66 -10.21
CA ARG A 359 14.79 -2.62 -10.21
C ARG A 359 15.14 -2.28 -11.66
N LYS A 360 15.05 -1.01 -12.04
CA LYS A 360 15.29 -0.50 -13.40
C LYS A 360 14.50 -1.29 -14.45
N HIS A 361 13.20 -1.47 -14.21
CA HIS A 361 12.27 -2.21 -15.07
C HIS A 361 12.63 -3.71 -15.30
N LYS A 362 13.45 -4.31 -14.43
CA LYS A 362 13.81 -5.74 -14.50
C LYS A 362 13.49 -6.44 -13.20
N PHE A 363 13.01 -7.68 -13.32
CA PHE A 363 12.88 -8.58 -12.18
C PHE A 363 14.26 -8.92 -11.63
N VAL A 364 14.42 -8.74 -10.32
CA VAL A 364 15.62 -9.09 -9.57
C VAL A 364 15.28 -10.06 -8.45
N ASN A 365 16.29 -10.65 -7.82
CA ASN A 365 16.05 -11.51 -6.66
C ASN A 365 15.57 -10.65 -5.48
N ILE A 366 14.51 -11.09 -4.78
CA ILE A 366 13.91 -10.41 -3.62
C ILE A 366 14.93 -10.13 -2.50
N LEU A 367 15.92 -11.01 -2.35
CA LEU A 367 16.96 -10.93 -1.32
C LEU A 367 18.24 -10.25 -1.80
N ASP A 368 18.29 -9.80 -3.06
CA ASP A 368 19.44 -9.10 -3.64
C ASP A 368 19.43 -7.61 -3.26
N ASN A 369 20.44 -7.20 -2.48
CA ASN A 369 20.64 -5.82 -2.01
C ASN A 369 19.33 -5.17 -1.48
N PRO A 370 18.79 -5.66 -0.35
CA PRO A 370 17.55 -5.14 0.26
C PRO A 370 17.52 -3.61 0.33
N GLY A 371 16.37 -3.01 -0.02
CA GLY A 371 16.16 -1.55 -0.09
C GLY A 371 16.55 -0.91 -1.43
N SER A 372 17.12 -1.67 -2.37
CA SER A 372 17.50 -1.16 -3.69
C SER A 372 16.50 -1.46 -4.81
N ALA A 373 15.49 -2.28 -4.53
CA ALA A 373 14.46 -2.69 -5.48
C ALA A 373 13.08 -2.48 -4.84
N ASP A 374 12.10 -2.20 -5.68
CA ASP A 374 10.70 -2.13 -5.30
C ASP A 374 10.17 -3.55 -5.05
N LEU A 375 9.52 -3.77 -3.91
CA LEU A 375 8.90 -5.05 -3.57
C LEU A 375 7.40 -4.91 -3.63
N SER A 376 6.76 -5.86 -4.30
CA SER A 376 5.31 -5.82 -4.44
C SER A 376 4.72 -7.21 -4.59
N ALA A 377 3.43 -7.35 -4.30
CA ALA A 377 2.68 -8.60 -4.39
C ALA A 377 1.28 -8.37 -4.96
N TYR A 378 0.71 -9.39 -5.59
CA TYR A 378 -0.65 -9.33 -6.11
C TYR A 378 -1.66 -9.09 -4.99
N VAL A 379 -2.63 -8.23 -5.28
CA VAL A 379 -3.74 -7.95 -4.38
C VAL A 379 -4.79 -9.06 -4.46
N ASP A 380 -5.14 -9.64 -3.30
CA ASP A 380 -6.28 -10.56 -3.16
C ASP A 380 -7.57 -9.74 -2.98
N PHE A 381 -8.25 -9.45 -4.09
CA PHE A 381 -9.51 -8.71 -4.08
C PHE A 381 -10.65 -9.48 -3.38
N ALA A 382 -10.60 -10.81 -3.32
CA ALA A 382 -11.60 -11.59 -2.58
C ALA A 382 -11.44 -11.38 -1.07
N SER A 383 -10.20 -11.26 -0.59
CA SER A 383 -9.88 -10.90 0.80
C SER A 383 -10.35 -9.49 1.15
N ILE A 384 -10.10 -8.51 0.27
CA ILE A 384 -10.59 -7.12 0.45
C ILE A 384 -12.12 -7.11 0.56
N LYS A 385 -12.81 -7.75 -0.38
CA LYS A 385 -14.27 -7.84 -0.36
C LYS A 385 -14.78 -8.43 0.95
N HIS A 386 -14.23 -9.58 1.35
CA HIS A 386 -14.62 -10.24 2.59
C HIS A 386 -14.37 -9.36 3.83
N SER A 387 -13.23 -8.68 3.88
CA SER A 387 -12.85 -7.81 4.99
C SER A 387 -13.78 -6.60 5.12
N ALA A 388 -14.19 -6.00 3.99
CA ALA A 388 -15.15 -4.89 3.98
C ALA A 388 -16.54 -5.33 4.46
N GLU A 389 -17.04 -6.46 3.96
CA GLU A 389 -18.34 -7.03 4.32
C GLU A 389 -18.38 -7.50 5.79
N GLU A 390 -17.29 -8.05 6.32
CA GLU A 390 -17.18 -8.42 7.74
C GLU A 390 -17.15 -7.18 8.65
N ALA A 391 -16.54 -6.09 8.20
CA ALA A 391 -16.30 -4.92 9.03
C ALA A 391 -17.52 -3.99 9.21
N SER A 392 -18.44 -3.96 8.25
CA SER A 392 -19.58 -3.03 8.27
C SER A 392 -20.79 -3.55 7.48
N ASP A 393 -21.94 -3.64 8.14
CA ASP A 393 -23.22 -3.95 7.48
C ASP A 393 -23.76 -2.77 6.64
N ASP A 394 -23.16 -1.59 6.74
CA ASP A 394 -23.61 -0.38 6.04
C ASP A 394 -22.94 -0.17 4.67
N VAL A 395 -22.01 -1.05 4.27
CA VAL A 395 -21.30 -0.95 2.99
C VAL A 395 -21.64 -2.08 2.03
N SER A 396 -21.53 -1.80 0.72
CA SER A 396 -21.58 -2.79 -0.34
C SER A 396 -20.30 -2.73 -1.17
N VAL A 397 -19.82 -3.90 -1.57
CA VAL A 397 -18.61 -4.05 -2.39
C VAL A 397 -19.00 -4.39 -3.82
N HIS A 398 -18.41 -3.69 -4.79
CA HIS A 398 -18.68 -3.84 -6.21
C HIS A 398 -17.39 -4.10 -6.98
N GLY A 399 -17.47 -5.01 -7.95
CA GLY A 399 -16.29 -5.54 -8.66
C GLY A 399 -15.68 -6.78 -7.97
N PRO A 400 -14.40 -7.08 -8.24
CA PRO A 400 -13.53 -6.31 -9.12
C PRO A 400 -13.95 -6.39 -10.60
N ILE A 401 -13.70 -5.34 -11.37
CA ILE A 401 -13.72 -5.34 -12.84
C ILE A 401 -12.32 -5.03 -13.36
N THR A 402 -11.99 -5.34 -14.61
CA THR A 402 -10.66 -5.01 -15.13
C THR A 402 -10.48 -3.50 -15.30
N GLN A 403 -9.25 -3.01 -15.25
CA GLN A 403 -8.93 -1.60 -15.49
C GLN A 403 -9.45 -1.13 -16.87
N SER A 404 -9.30 -1.98 -17.89
CA SER A 404 -9.83 -1.70 -19.23
C SER A 404 -11.35 -1.49 -19.22
N GLN A 405 -12.10 -2.34 -18.51
CA GLN A 405 -13.55 -2.20 -18.34
C GLN A 405 -13.91 -0.93 -17.57
N PHE A 406 -13.20 -0.64 -16.48
CA PHE A 406 -13.41 0.54 -15.65
C PHE A 406 -13.21 1.83 -16.46
N LEU A 407 -12.03 2.01 -17.06
CA LEU A 407 -11.68 3.21 -17.84
C LEU A 407 -12.55 3.33 -19.10
N GLY A 408 -12.78 2.21 -19.80
CA GLY A 408 -13.64 2.14 -20.97
C GLY A 408 -15.06 2.64 -20.68
N SER A 409 -15.64 2.19 -19.57
CA SER A 409 -16.99 2.55 -19.16
C SER A 409 -17.12 3.99 -18.66
N LEU A 410 -16.03 4.58 -18.15
CA LEU A 410 -15.96 6.01 -17.79
C LEU A 410 -15.73 6.93 -19.00
N GLY A 411 -15.50 6.37 -20.18
CA GLY A 411 -15.42 7.12 -21.43
C GLY A 411 -14.01 7.51 -21.86
N ILE A 412 -12.98 6.77 -21.45
CA ILE A 412 -11.58 7.05 -21.84
C ILE A 412 -11.41 7.13 -23.38
N ASN A 413 -12.21 6.36 -24.14
CA ASN A 413 -12.23 6.38 -25.60
C ASN A 413 -12.59 7.76 -26.16
N PHE A 414 -13.60 8.42 -25.59
CA PHE A 414 -13.98 9.77 -25.99
C PHE A 414 -12.91 10.78 -25.59
N ARG A 415 -12.23 10.53 -24.47
CA ARG A 415 -11.20 11.44 -23.98
C ARG A 415 -9.96 11.41 -24.86
N VAL A 416 -9.49 10.23 -25.27
CA VAL A 416 -8.34 10.13 -26.18
C VAL A 416 -8.66 10.77 -27.53
N GLU A 417 -9.87 10.55 -28.08
CA GLU A 417 -10.31 11.19 -29.32
C GLU A 417 -10.29 12.73 -29.21
N ALA A 418 -10.77 13.30 -28.10
CA ALA A 418 -10.77 14.74 -27.88
C ALA A 418 -9.36 15.33 -27.72
N LEU A 419 -8.44 14.59 -27.08
CA LEU A 419 -7.04 15.01 -26.95
C LEU A 419 -6.31 14.98 -28.30
N LEU A 420 -6.56 13.95 -29.12
CA LEU A 420 -5.96 13.80 -30.45
C LEU A 420 -6.37 14.90 -31.43
N GLN A 421 -7.48 15.59 -31.22
CA GLN A 421 -7.90 16.72 -32.05
C GLN A 421 -7.05 17.98 -31.86
N ASN A 422 -6.31 18.09 -30.74
CA ASN A 422 -5.63 19.32 -30.32
C ASN A 422 -4.13 19.09 -30.02
N CYS A 423 -3.52 18.06 -30.61
CA CYS A 423 -2.15 17.67 -30.33
C CYS A 423 -1.26 17.70 -31.58
N THR A 424 0.05 17.76 -31.38
CA THR A 424 1.04 17.51 -32.44
C THR A 424 1.10 16.01 -32.76
N ASP A 425 1.76 15.64 -33.86
CA ASP A 425 1.94 14.23 -34.24
C ASP A 425 2.73 13.43 -33.17
N GLU A 426 3.77 14.03 -32.60
CA GLU A 426 4.55 13.43 -31.51
C GLU A 426 3.68 13.19 -30.26
N GLN A 427 2.84 14.18 -29.90
CA GLN A 427 1.90 14.04 -28.80
C GLN A 427 0.82 12.98 -29.09
N ALA A 428 0.38 12.88 -30.35
CA ALA A 428 -0.60 11.89 -30.76
C ALA A 428 -0.11 10.47 -30.51
N GLU A 429 1.17 10.21 -30.81
CA GLU A 429 1.78 8.89 -30.62
C GLU A 429 1.94 8.54 -29.13
N ALA A 430 2.40 9.50 -28.33
CA ALA A 430 2.45 9.36 -26.88
C ALA A 430 1.06 9.09 -26.28
N LEU A 431 0.02 9.78 -26.74
CA LEU A 431 -1.37 9.58 -26.30
C LEU A 431 -1.90 8.19 -26.67
N ARG A 432 -1.64 7.71 -27.90
CA ARG A 432 -2.06 6.37 -28.34
C ARG A 432 -1.34 5.27 -27.56
N THR A 433 -0.04 5.42 -27.36
CA THR A 433 0.76 4.50 -26.56
C THR A 433 0.28 4.48 -25.11
N GLY A 434 0.07 5.65 -24.49
CA GLY A 434 -0.45 5.75 -23.14
C GLY A 434 -1.85 5.15 -22.99
N TYR A 435 -2.75 5.44 -23.93
CA TYR A 435 -4.08 4.82 -23.99
C TYR A 435 -3.96 3.28 -24.03
N TRP A 436 -3.16 2.74 -24.95
CA TRP A 436 -3.00 1.29 -25.06
C TRP A 436 -2.38 0.68 -23.80
N ARG A 437 -1.36 1.30 -23.21
CA ARG A 437 -0.78 0.83 -21.96
C ARG A 437 -1.83 0.75 -20.85
N LEU A 438 -2.79 1.68 -20.80
CA LEU A 438 -3.84 1.67 -19.77
C LEU A 438 -4.94 0.61 -20.02
N VAL A 439 -5.39 0.42 -21.26
CA VAL A 439 -6.59 -0.40 -21.57
C VAL A 439 -6.31 -1.68 -22.34
N GLY A 440 -5.15 -1.78 -22.97
CA GLY A 440 -4.73 -2.89 -23.81
C GLY A 440 -4.46 -4.15 -23.01
N ASP A 441 -4.52 -5.27 -23.72
CA ASP A 441 -4.15 -6.59 -23.22
C ASP A 441 -2.86 -7.05 -23.92
N GLY A 442 -1.91 -7.56 -23.15
CA GLY A 442 -0.63 -8.05 -23.66
C GLY A 442 0.28 -6.96 -24.24
N GLU A 443 1.16 -7.38 -25.15
CA GLU A 443 2.13 -6.52 -25.83
C GLU A 443 1.46 -5.53 -26.81
N ALA A 444 2.04 -4.35 -26.94
CA ALA A 444 1.55 -3.32 -27.86
C ALA A 444 1.65 -3.75 -29.34
N PRO A 445 0.52 -3.92 -30.06
CA PRO A 445 0.51 -4.49 -31.40
C PRO A 445 0.99 -3.52 -32.49
N PHE A 446 1.17 -2.23 -32.14
CA PHE A 446 1.59 -1.15 -33.04
C PHE A 446 3.00 -0.63 -32.71
N TRP A 447 3.73 -1.28 -31.81
CA TRP A 447 5.06 -0.84 -31.41
C TRP A 447 6.10 -1.12 -32.51
N GLU A 448 6.82 -0.09 -32.92
CA GLU A 448 7.86 -0.16 -33.97
C GLU A 448 9.30 -0.17 -33.39
N GLY A 449 9.46 -0.16 -32.06
CA GLY A 449 10.76 -0.21 -31.38
C GLY A 449 11.28 -1.64 -31.12
N PRO A 450 12.38 -1.79 -30.34
CA PRO A 450 12.94 -3.10 -30.00
C PRO A 450 11.94 -3.99 -29.25
N GLU A 451 11.92 -5.30 -29.56
CA GLU A 451 11.01 -6.28 -28.93
C GLU A 451 11.13 -6.32 -27.40
N GLU A 452 12.36 -6.22 -26.88
CA GLU A 452 12.63 -6.20 -25.43
C GLU A 452 12.04 -4.98 -24.70
N GLN A 453 11.56 -3.98 -25.43
CA GLN A 453 11.00 -2.74 -24.89
C GLN A 453 9.51 -2.56 -25.20
N VAL A 454 8.85 -3.58 -25.77
CA VAL A 454 7.43 -3.48 -26.15
C VAL A 454 6.60 -3.17 -24.91
N PRO A 455 5.82 -2.06 -24.92
CA PRO A 455 4.95 -1.73 -23.80
C PRO A 455 3.91 -2.81 -23.58
N ILE A 456 3.80 -3.27 -22.33
CA ILE A 456 2.78 -4.24 -21.93
C ILE A 456 1.55 -3.48 -21.40
N GLY A 457 0.38 -3.86 -21.88
CA GLY A 457 -0.91 -3.37 -21.44
C GLY A 457 -1.25 -3.79 -20.01
N MET A 458 -1.77 -2.84 -19.25
CA MET A 458 -2.23 -2.99 -17.87
C MET A 458 -3.71 -3.42 -17.81
N GLY A 459 -4.42 -3.39 -18.93
CA GLY A 459 -5.88 -3.38 -18.98
C GLY A 459 -6.58 -4.57 -18.32
N ILE A 460 -5.98 -5.76 -18.36
CA ILE A 460 -6.52 -6.97 -17.71
C ILE A 460 -5.80 -7.38 -16.42
N ARG A 461 -4.56 -6.87 -16.22
CA ARG A 461 -3.73 -7.19 -15.05
C ARG A 461 -4.18 -6.40 -13.83
N TYR A 462 -4.57 -5.15 -14.07
CA TYR A 462 -5.13 -4.27 -13.06
C TYR A 462 -6.63 -4.49 -12.95
N MET A 463 -7.11 -4.42 -11.72
CA MET A 463 -8.51 -4.54 -11.35
C MET A 463 -8.93 -3.33 -10.53
N ALA A 464 -10.17 -2.91 -10.73
CA ALA A 464 -10.83 -1.85 -9.97
C ALA A 464 -11.94 -2.46 -9.11
N MET A 465 -12.02 -2.06 -7.84
CA MET A 465 -13.06 -2.43 -6.89
C MET A 465 -13.58 -1.17 -6.19
N ALA A 466 -14.89 -1.09 -5.97
CA ALA A 466 -15.49 -0.03 -5.20
C ALA A 466 -16.13 -0.56 -3.91
N ILE A 467 -15.89 0.13 -2.79
CA ILE A 467 -16.59 -0.10 -1.52
C ILE A 467 -17.40 1.15 -1.24
N VAL A 468 -18.73 1.07 -1.22
CA VAL A 468 -19.58 2.25 -1.03
C VAL A 468 -20.56 2.03 0.10
N ASN A 469 -21.05 3.12 0.71
CA ASN A 469 -22.15 3.01 1.65
C ASN A 469 -23.43 2.59 0.89
N LYS A 470 -24.20 1.64 1.44
CA LYS A 470 -25.37 1.03 0.78
C LYS A 470 -26.41 2.06 0.36
N LYS A 471 -26.46 3.22 1.03
CA LYS A 471 -27.40 4.31 0.71
C LYS A 471 -27.08 5.03 -0.60
N GLN A 472 -25.88 4.87 -1.16
CA GLN A 472 -25.47 5.45 -2.44
C GLN A 472 -25.88 4.59 -3.65
N GLY A 473 -26.29 3.35 -3.43
CA GLY A 473 -26.58 2.39 -4.49
C GLY A 473 -25.31 1.89 -5.18
N ILE A 474 -25.45 1.41 -6.41
CA ILE A 474 -24.33 0.84 -7.18
C ILE A 474 -23.52 1.98 -7.83
N PRO A 475 -22.21 2.11 -7.55
CA PRO A 475 -21.39 3.17 -8.12
C PRO A 475 -21.16 2.91 -9.61
N ILE A 476 -21.12 3.98 -10.41
CA ILE A 476 -20.68 3.88 -11.81
C ILE A 476 -19.16 3.57 -11.81
N PRO A 477 -18.64 2.72 -12.71
CA PRO A 477 -19.33 1.93 -13.74
C PRO A 477 -19.63 0.48 -13.31
N PHE A 478 -19.77 0.19 -12.01
CA PHE A 478 -19.90 -1.17 -11.48
C PHE A 478 -21.32 -1.76 -11.53
N GLN A 479 -22.15 -1.27 -12.44
CA GLN A 479 -23.57 -1.63 -12.59
C GLN A 479 -23.81 -2.96 -13.31
#